data_AF-A2C7Z3-F1
#
_entry.id   AF-A2C7Z3-F1
#
_cell.length_a   1.000
_cell.length_b   1.000
_cell.length_c   1.000
_cell.angle_alpha   90.00
_cell.angle_beta   90.00
_cell.angle_gamma   90.00
#
_symmetry.space_group_name_H-M   'P 1'
#
loop_
_entity.id
_entity.type
_entity.pdbx_description
1 polymer ?
#
loop_
_entity_poly.entity_id
_entity_poly.type
_entity_poly.pdbx_seq_one_letter_code
_entity_poly.pdbx_strand_id
1 'polypeptide(L)' 'MSVVQVKNLQRRLDNLSCEAIQELDRACGHELWRNLGFDAFDGLEDAERRARANYYYGQLQTVNELLEALG' A
#
# COMPACT_ATOMS: atom_id res chain seq x y z
N MET A 1 14.46 8.36 18.71
CA MET A 1 15.22 8.08 17.48
C MET A 1 16.02 9.32 17.08
N SER A 2 17.20 9.15 16.48
CA SER A 2 17.91 10.29 15.90
C SER A 2 17.23 10.79 14.63
N VAL A 3 17.43 12.06 14.27
CA VAL A 3 16.89 12.66 13.04
C VAL A 3 17.27 11.85 11.79
N VAL A 4 18.47 11.28 11.77
CA VAL A 4 18.95 10.43 10.68
C VAL A 4 18.16 9.12 10.59
N GLN A 5 17.83 8.51 11.73
CA GLN A 5 17.01 7.29 11.78
C GLN A 5 15.60 7.54 11.24
N VAL A 6 14.97 8.66 11.61
CA VAL A 6 13.64 9.04 11.11
C VAL A 6 13.66 9.23 9.59
N LYS A 7 14.61 10.00 9.05
CA LYS A 7 14.74 10.22 7.59
C LYS A 7 14.96 8.91 6.82
N ASN A 8 15.78 8.01 7.35
CA ASN A 8 16.02 6.72 6.73
C ASN A 8 14.81 5.78 6.84
N LEU A 9 13.99 5.90 7.88
CA LEU A 9 12.74 5.17 7.99
C LEU A 9 11.72 5.70 6.98
N GLN A 10 11.50 7.02 6.92
CA GLN A 10 10.62 7.66 5.93
C GLN A 10 10.97 7.21 4.51
N ARG A 11 12.24 7.25 4.11
CA ARG A 11 12.66 6.77 2.78
C ARG A 11 12.30 5.30 2.50
N ARG A 12 12.40 4.43 3.49
CA ARG A 12 12.03 3.01 3.33
C ARG A 12 10.51 2.84 3.25
N LEU A 13 9.76 3.60 4.04
CA LEU A 13 8.31 3.64 3.98
C LEU A 13 7.83 4.15 2.61
N ASP A 14 8.46 5.19 2.06
CA ASP A 14 8.16 5.69 0.71
C ASP A 14 8.39 4.62 -0.36
N ASN A 15 9.47 3.85 -0.26
CA ASN A 15 9.74 2.75 -1.18
C ASN A 15 8.66 1.66 -1.09
N LEU A 16 8.25 1.29 0.12
CA LEU A 16 7.18 0.30 0.34
C LEU A 16 5.83 0.79 -0.19
N SER A 17 5.52 2.08 0.00
CA SER A 17 4.32 2.70 -0.55
C SER A 17 4.32 2.63 -2.09
N CYS A 18 5.44 3.00 -2.72
CA CYS A 18 5.58 2.94 -4.18
C CYS A 18 5.39 1.52 -4.72
N GLU A 19 5.99 0.52 -4.08
CA GLU A 19 5.84 -0.89 -4.47
C GLU A 19 4.39 -1.35 -4.31
N ALA A 20 3.76 -1.05 -3.17
CA ALA A 20 2.37 -1.44 -2.91
C ALA A 20 1.41 -0.83 -3.94
N ILE A 21 1.59 0.45 -4.28
CA ILE A 21 0.80 1.13 -5.31
C ILE A 21 0.95 0.43 -6.66
N GLN A 22 2.18 0.12 -7.08
CA GLN A 22 2.43 -0.55 -8.36
C GLN A 22 1.81 -1.94 -8.42
N GLU A 23 1.88 -2.72 -7.33
CA GLU A 23 1.28 -4.05 -7.30
C GLU A 23 -0.25 -4.00 -7.22
N LEU A 24 -0.83 -2.98 -6.58
CA LEU A 24 -2.27 -2.74 -6.59
C LEU A 24 -2.78 -2.36 -7.98
N ASP A 25 -2.07 -1.47 -8.68
CA ASP A 25 -2.38 -1.09 -10.07
C ASP A 25 -2.31 -2.31 -11.01
N ARG A 26 -1.33 -3.20 -10.80
CA ARG A 26 -1.21 -4.48 -11.54
C ARG A 26 -2.32 -5.47 -11.21
N ALA A 27 -2.65 -5.65 -9.93
CA ALA A 27 -3.66 -6.62 -9.48
C ALA A 27 -5.06 -6.20 -9.94
N CYS A 28 -5.38 -4.91 -9.87
CA CYS A 28 -6.68 -4.36 -10.25
C CYS A 28 -6.81 -4.06 -11.74
N GLY A 29 -5.70 -3.76 -12.43
CA GLY A 29 -5.71 -3.35 -13.84
C GLY A 29 -6.34 -1.96 -14.08
N HIS A 30 -6.71 -1.24 -13.01
CA HIS A 30 -7.28 0.10 -13.01
C HIS A 30 -7.01 0.79 -11.67
N GLU A 31 -7.16 2.11 -11.59
CA GLU A 31 -6.86 2.88 -10.38
C GLU A 31 -8.06 3.11 -9.44
N LEU A 32 -9.25 2.53 -9.73
CA LEU A 32 -10.46 2.73 -8.92
C LEU A 32 -10.30 2.34 -7.44
N TRP A 33 -9.38 1.40 -7.15
CA TRP A 33 -9.07 0.96 -5.79
C TRP A 33 -8.62 2.10 -4.87
N ARG A 34 -8.06 3.18 -5.44
CA ARG A 34 -7.59 4.35 -4.67
C ARG A 34 -8.73 5.07 -3.96
N ASN A 35 -9.95 5.01 -4.52
CA ASN A 35 -11.13 5.67 -3.96
C ASN A 35 -12.05 4.70 -3.20
N LEU A 36 -12.04 3.42 -3.58
CA LEU A 36 -12.96 2.41 -3.05
C LEU A 36 -12.35 1.55 -1.92
N GLY A 37 -11.03 1.50 -1.81
CA GLY A 37 -10.35 0.71 -0.78
C GLY A 37 -10.59 -0.80 -0.90
N PHE A 38 -10.76 -1.48 0.23
CA PHE A 38 -10.95 -2.95 0.26
C PHE A 38 -12.14 -3.43 -0.57
N ASP A 39 -13.22 -2.64 -0.65
CA ASP A 39 -14.42 -2.96 -1.43
C ASP A 39 -14.10 -3.13 -2.93
N ALA A 40 -13.03 -2.48 -3.42
CA ALA A 40 -12.58 -2.65 -4.80
C ALA A 40 -12.10 -4.07 -5.11
N PHE A 41 -11.64 -4.80 -4.11
CA PHE A 41 -10.99 -6.10 -4.29
C PHE A 41 -11.98 -7.26 -4.24
N ASP A 42 -13.12 -7.10 -3.59
CA ASP A 42 -14.17 -8.13 -3.53
C ASP A 42 -14.69 -8.49 -4.93
N GLY A 43 -14.66 -7.53 -5.86
CA GLY A 43 -15.02 -7.72 -7.27
C GLY A 43 -13.97 -8.45 -8.12
N LEU A 44 -12.76 -8.71 -7.62
CA LEU A 44 -11.71 -9.41 -8.39
C LEU A 44 -12.04 -10.90 -8.46
N GLU A 45 -12.43 -11.42 -9.62
CA GLU A 45 -12.77 -12.85 -9.81
C GLU A 45 -11.58 -13.80 -9.54
N ASP A 46 -10.37 -13.35 -9.89
CA ASP A 46 -9.13 -14.08 -9.69
C ASP A 46 -8.69 -14.01 -8.21
N ALA A 47 -8.70 -15.17 -7.55
CA ALA A 47 -8.37 -15.30 -6.14
C ALA A 47 -6.91 -14.91 -5.82
N GLU A 48 -5.95 -15.15 -6.73
CA GLU A 48 -4.56 -14.76 -6.52
C GLU A 48 -4.39 -13.25 -6.62
N ARG A 49 -5.06 -12.61 -7.59
CA ARG A 49 -5.09 -11.14 -7.70
C ARG A 49 -5.74 -10.51 -6.49
N ARG A 50 -6.85 -11.06 -6.02
CA ARG A 50 -7.54 -10.59 -4.82
C ARG A 50 -6.65 -10.70 -3.58
N ALA A 51 -6.01 -11.85 -3.37
CA ALA A 51 -5.09 -12.05 -2.26
C ALA A 51 -3.91 -11.06 -2.30
N ARG A 52 -3.34 -10.85 -3.50
CA ARG A 52 -2.28 -9.86 -3.72
C ARG A 52 -2.75 -8.44 -3.41
N ALA A 53 -3.92 -8.04 -3.91
CA ALA A 53 -4.47 -6.71 -3.67
C ALA A 53 -4.71 -6.47 -2.17
N ASN A 54 -5.34 -7.42 -1.48
CA ASN A 54 -5.53 -7.33 -0.03
C ASN A 54 -4.22 -7.20 0.75
N TYR A 55 -3.20 -7.97 0.36
CA TYR A 55 -1.88 -7.91 0.99
C TYR A 55 -1.24 -6.52 0.82
N TYR A 56 -1.11 -6.04 -0.42
CA TYR A 56 -0.43 -4.77 -0.68
C TYR A 56 -1.23 -3.56 -0.19
N TYR A 57 -2.57 -3.63 -0.20
CA TYR A 57 -3.38 -2.56 0.39
C TYR A 57 -3.22 -2.48 1.91
N GLY A 58 -3.15 -3.62 2.61
CA GLY A 58 -2.82 -3.65 4.03
C GLY A 58 -1.41 -3.11 4.34
N GLN A 59 -0.43 -3.43 3.49
CA GLN A 59 0.92 -2.84 3.60
C GLN A 59 0.89 -1.32 3.41
N LEU A 60 0.13 -0.83 2.42
CA LEU A 60 -0.02 0.60 2.16
C LEU A 60 -0.66 1.33 3.34
N GLN A 61 -1.70 0.74 3.95
CA GLN A 61 -2.31 1.27 5.18
C GLN A 61 -1.30 1.34 6.33
N THR A 62 -0.56 0.26 6.56
CA THR A 62 0.48 0.21 7.60
C THR A 62 1.54 1.29 7.37
N VAL A 63 1.97 1.48 6.12
CA VAL A 63 2.94 2.53 5.77
C VAL A 63 2.37 3.92 6.07
N ASN A 64 1.11 4.19 5.71
CA ASN A 64 0.48 5.48 5.98
C ASN A 64 0.36 5.77 7.47
N GLU A 65 -0.05 4.78 8.27
CA GLU A 65 -0.12 4.89 9.74
C GLU A 65 1.26 5.18 10.35
N LEU A 66 2.31 4.50 9.85
CA LEU A 66 3.68 4.73 10.31
C LEU A 66 4.20 6.11 9.90
N LEU A 67 3.90 6.58 8.69
CA LEU A 67 4.27 7.93 8.25
C LEU A 67 3.57 9.00 9.08
N GLU A 68 2.26 8.84 9.33
CA GLU A 68 1.49 9.75 10.19
C GLU A 68 2.07 9.80 11.62
N ALA A 69 2.46 8.65 12.18
CA ALA A 69 3.09 8.57 13.49
C ALA A 69 4.49 9.23 13.57
N LEU A 70 5.17 9.41 12.43
CA LEU A 70 6.48 10.07 12.37
C LEU A 70 6.38 11.61 12.25
N GLY A 71 5.21 12.15 11.90
CA GLY A 71 4.98 13.58 11.65
C GLY A 71 5.69 14.10 10.39
#